data_AF-A0A059DFD9-F1
#
_entry.id   AF-A0A059DFD9-F1
#
_cell.length_a   1.000
_cell.length_b   1.000
_cell.length_c   1.000
_cell.angle_alpha   90.00
_cell.angle_beta   90.00
_cell.angle_gamma   90.00
#
_symmetry.space_group_name_H-M   'P 1'
#
loop_
_entity.id
_entity.type
_entity.pdbx_description
1 polymer ?
#
loop_
_entity_poly.entity_id
_entity_poly.type
_entity_poly.pdbx_seq_one_letter_code
_entity_poly.pdbx_strand_id
1 'polypeptide(L)'
;MFSSGCLRKSSKCCGKNNSGADHFLSLKMMKAGKPDLITVYSEEQCRQKCLHDFRCQAYSFKEDQRRAREKGPYTCYTWSDDLDNIQEFAQDGRDLYVRVPLSDIESTSRSCGTCGTNLVPYPLSTGQSCGDPLYSAFSCDNITAQLYFEPHMDRYRITSVNPEARTFTIQVNERFICMSEDLKKFSQQLDPWPFAVSSRCTGEQTDTPGSVGGKEVKIVWNDPKEPLCNSSKDCDWPHATCNSSSNGTTKCLCDSGFSWNSSNVSCSPAGVGNNVGGGGSLQKRQKVKPVYIIAPAVAAIFILVFGGLFYMRRQHGSRESTPEILDFRLYESEKRIKMWMDACQFEEKDKKGIEVPFFDLEIILQATNHFADENKLGRGGFGPVYKATFPGGQEIAVKRLLSGSGQGLEEFKNEVVLIAKLQHRNLVKLVGYCVKGDEKMLLYEYMPNKSLDSFIFDQTRCSLLTWEIRFEIILGITRGMLYLHQDSRLRIIHRDLKTSNVLLDEEMTPKISDFGLARIFEAKQTEASTQRVIGTYGYMSPEYALDGFFSFKSDVFSFGVVVLEIVSGRRNTCFYHSEGTLSLLTHHWT
;
A
#
# COMPACT_ATOMS: atom_id res chain seq x y z
N MET A 1 3.31 -2.62 7.37
CA MET A 1 3.87 -1.45 6.65
C MET A 1 5.33 -1.40 6.92
N PHE A 2 6.17 -1.25 5.91
CA PHE A 2 7.44 -0.58 6.10
C PHE A 2 7.14 0.92 6.22
N SER A 3 6.60 1.36 7.37
CA SER A 3 6.25 2.76 7.68
C SER A 3 7.45 3.57 8.19
N SER A 4 8.61 2.94 8.31
CA SER A 4 9.82 3.53 8.88
C SER A 4 10.63 4.35 7.85
N GLY A 5 10.17 4.39 6.59
CA GLY A 5 11.09 4.59 5.48
C GLY A 5 12.17 3.51 5.47
N CYS A 6 13.06 3.54 4.48
CA CYS A 6 14.25 2.71 4.50
C CYS A 6 15.35 3.49 5.23
N LEU A 7 15.60 3.15 6.50
CA LEU A 7 16.81 3.61 7.17
C LEU A 7 17.98 2.78 6.62
N ARG A 8 19.07 3.44 6.22
CA ARG A 8 20.30 2.72 5.90
C ARG A 8 20.74 1.91 7.12
N LYS A 9 21.03 0.62 6.92
CA LYS A 9 21.54 -0.26 7.98
C LYS A 9 22.79 0.32 8.62
N SER A 10 23.67 0.90 7.80
CA SER A 10 24.85 1.63 8.26
C SER A 10 24.68 3.14 8.06
N SER A 11 24.92 3.90 9.13
CA SER A 11 24.75 5.38 9.17
C SER A 11 25.90 6.16 8.50
N LYS A 12 26.99 5.49 8.10
CA LYS A 12 28.15 6.12 7.45
C LYS A 12 28.81 5.18 6.43
N CYS A 13 29.01 5.66 5.21
CA CYS A 13 29.80 4.96 4.18
C CYS A 13 31.32 5.16 4.33
N CYS A 14 31.81 5.83 5.39
CA CYS A 14 33.24 6.09 5.57
C CYS A 14 33.68 5.87 7.03
N GLY A 15 34.33 4.74 7.30
CA GLY A 15 35.09 4.49 8.53
C GLY A 15 36.58 4.74 8.31
N LYS A 16 37.23 5.47 9.23
CA LYS A 16 38.63 5.94 9.09
C LYS A 16 39.70 4.84 8.89
N ASN A 17 39.39 3.55 9.00
CA ASN A 17 40.41 2.50 9.02
C ASN A 17 40.05 1.18 8.31
N ASN A 18 38.99 1.10 7.50
CA ASN A 18 38.72 -0.12 6.75
C ASN A 18 38.58 0.15 5.26
N SER A 19 39.52 -0.42 4.51
CA SER A 19 39.46 -0.73 3.09
C SER A 19 38.34 -1.73 2.78
N GLY A 20 37.09 -1.33 3.01
CA GLY A 20 35.91 -1.97 2.45
C GLY A 20 35.34 -1.03 1.39
N ALA A 21 35.53 -1.37 0.12
CA ALA A 21 35.19 -0.49 -1.00
C ALA A 21 33.67 -0.22 -1.04
N ASP A 22 33.26 1.02 -0.82
CA ASP A 22 31.86 1.40 -1.04
C ASP A 22 31.40 1.03 -2.45
N HIS A 23 30.16 0.56 -2.55
CA HIS A 23 29.53 0.26 -3.83
C HIS A 23 28.44 1.30 -4.14
N PHE A 24 28.02 1.38 -5.41
CA PHE A 24 26.85 2.14 -5.82
C PHE A 24 25.74 1.22 -6.32
N LEU A 25 24.52 1.41 -5.82
CA LEU A 25 23.30 0.82 -6.38
C LEU A 25 22.79 1.69 -7.51
N SER A 26 22.50 1.10 -8.67
CA SER A 26 21.96 1.83 -9.82
C SER A 26 20.44 1.84 -9.79
N LEU A 27 19.85 2.99 -9.48
CA LEU A 27 18.42 3.24 -9.53
C LEU A 27 18.09 3.99 -10.83
N LYS A 28 17.10 3.52 -11.59
CA LYS A 28 16.76 4.09 -12.91
C LYS A 28 15.55 5.02 -12.80
N MET A 29 15.53 6.09 -13.61
CA MET A 29 14.39 7.01 -13.71
C MET A 29 13.98 7.67 -12.36
N MET A 30 14.96 8.03 -11.54
CA MET A 30 14.74 8.62 -10.23
C MET A 30 14.72 10.14 -10.29
N LYS A 31 13.83 10.75 -9.52
CA LYS A 31 13.94 12.15 -9.13
C LYS A 31 14.50 12.22 -7.72
N ALA A 32 15.51 13.03 -7.49
CA ALA A 32 16.10 13.28 -6.17
C ALA A 32 16.06 14.78 -5.85
N GLY A 33 16.37 15.13 -4.60
CA GLY A 33 16.45 16.51 -4.13
C GLY A 33 17.47 17.38 -4.90
N LYS A 34 17.72 18.59 -4.43
CA LYS A 34 18.62 19.52 -5.14
C LYS A 34 20.06 18.97 -5.14
N PRO A 35 20.68 18.70 -6.32
CA PRO A 35 22.06 18.25 -6.39
C PRO A 35 23.05 19.41 -6.33
N ASP A 36 24.28 19.09 -5.92
CA ASP A 36 25.48 19.85 -6.23
C ASP A 36 25.91 19.55 -7.68
N LEU A 37 26.23 20.58 -8.47
CA LEU A 37 26.62 20.42 -9.87
C LEU A 37 28.13 20.54 -10.05
N ILE A 38 28.71 19.56 -10.72
CA ILE A 38 30.13 19.54 -11.07
C ILE A 38 30.29 19.16 -12.54
N THR A 39 31.16 19.87 -13.24
CA THR A 39 31.53 19.54 -14.62
C THR A 39 32.58 18.42 -14.62
N VAL A 40 32.34 17.34 -15.39
CA VAL A 40 33.26 16.20 -15.54
C VAL A 40 33.37 15.77 -17.00
N TYR A 41 34.39 14.97 -17.32
CA TYR A 41 34.65 14.48 -18.68
C TYR A 41 34.27 13.00 -18.89
N SER A 42 33.89 12.28 -17.82
CA SER A 42 33.40 10.90 -17.88
C SER A 42 32.56 10.55 -16.65
N GLU A 43 31.75 9.49 -16.77
CA GLU A 43 31.02 8.90 -15.63
C GLU A 43 31.97 8.42 -14.54
N GLU A 44 33.07 7.74 -14.89
CA GLU A 44 34.03 7.23 -13.90
C GLU A 44 34.63 8.37 -13.08
N GLN A 45 34.84 9.54 -13.68
CA GLN A 45 35.30 10.71 -12.95
C GLN A 45 34.25 11.24 -11.95
N CYS A 46 32.95 11.17 -12.28
CA CYS A 46 31.85 11.50 -11.37
C CYS A 46 31.79 10.51 -10.20
N ARG A 47 31.89 9.21 -10.51
CA ARG A 47 31.95 8.12 -9.53
C ARG A 47 33.11 8.29 -8.55
N GLN A 48 34.32 8.49 -9.06
CA GLN A 48 35.52 8.67 -8.22
C GLN A 48 35.42 9.91 -7.35
N LYS A 49 34.88 11.02 -7.86
CA LYS A 49 34.64 12.23 -7.05
C LYS A 49 33.68 11.97 -5.90
N CYS A 50 32.58 11.25 -6.16
CA CYS A 50 31.65 10.89 -5.09
C CYS A 50 32.29 9.94 -4.07
N LEU A 51 33.14 8.99 -4.50
CA LEU A 51 33.87 8.12 -3.57
C LEU A 51 34.84 8.90 -2.67
N HIS A 52 35.53 9.90 -3.22
CA HIS A 52 36.49 10.72 -2.48
C HIS A 52 35.83 11.74 -1.55
N ASP A 53 34.61 12.19 -1.84
CA ASP A 53 33.85 13.05 -0.94
C ASP A 53 33.12 12.20 0.12
N PHE A 54 33.50 12.39 1.38
CA PHE A 54 32.94 11.66 2.52
C PHE A 54 31.46 11.97 2.78
N ARG A 55 30.94 13.08 2.24
CA ARG A 55 29.53 13.44 2.37
C ARG A 55 28.68 12.93 1.21
N CYS A 56 29.29 12.51 0.10
CA CYS A 56 28.54 12.11 -1.06
C CYS A 56 27.74 10.82 -0.80
N GLN A 57 26.41 10.95 -0.86
CA GLN A 57 25.41 9.91 -0.69
C GLN A 57 24.99 9.26 -2.00
N ALA A 58 25.02 10.00 -3.11
CA ALA A 58 24.73 9.52 -4.45
C ALA A 58 25.31 10.42 -5.54
N TYR A 59 25.43 9.88 -6.76
CA TYR A 59 25.69 10.68 -7.95
C TYR A 59 24.75 10.33 -9.11
N SER A 60 24.68 11.21 -10.10
CA SER A 60 23.99 11.02 -11.37
C SER A 60 24.80 11.75 -12.44
N PHE A 61 24.74 11.30 -13.67
CA PHE A 61 25.43 11.96 -14.78
C PHE A 61 24.49 12.08 -15.98
N LYS A 62 24.60 13.19 -16.70
CA LYS A 62 23.85 13.41 -17.94
C LYS A 62 24.73 14.08 -18.98
N GLU A 63 24.65 13.59 -20.22
CA GLU A 63 25.31 14.19 -21.37
C GLU A 63 24.63 15.52 -21.74
N ASP A 64 25.42 16.59 -21.93
CA ASP A 64 24.90 17.89 -22.37
C ASP A 64 24.67 17.87 -23.89
N GLN A 65 23.41 17.67 -24.30
CA GLN A 65 23.02 17.60 -25.71
C GLN A 65 23.16 18.93 -26.47
N ARG A 66 23.54 20.04 -25.82
CA ARG A 66 23.67 21.36 -26.49
C ARG A 66 24.96 21.57 -27.27
N ARG A 67 25.92 20.64 -27.26
CA ARG A 67 27.19 20.74 -28.00
C ARG A 67 27.55 19.43 -28.71
N ALA A 68 26.72 18.99 -29.64
CA ALA A 68 26.84 17.71 -30.35
C ALA A 68 27.96 17.62 -31.42
N ARG A 69 29.06 18.38 -31.30
CA ARG A 69 30.17 18.32 -32.30
C ARG A 69 31.56 18.04 -31.74
N GLU A 70 31.75 18.04 -30.43
CA GLU A 70 32.97 17.54 -29.75
C GLU A 70 32.51 16.86 -28.46
N LYS A 71 33.26 15.89 -27.90
CA LYS A 71 32.95 15.25 -26.59
C LYS A 71 32.82 16.33 -25.51
N GLY A 72 31.61 16.86 -25.36
CA GLY A 72 31.29 17.93 -24.43
C GLY A 72 31.34 17.42 -23.00
N PRO A 73 31.54 18.31 -22.02
CA PRO A 73 31.59 17.91 -20.63
C PRO A 73 30.24 17.30 -20.19
N TYR A 74 30.30 16.18 -19.49
CA TYR A 74 29.15 15.61 -18.79
C TYR A 74 28.83 16.48 -17.57
N THR A 75 27.55 16.63 -17.27
CA THR A 75 27.14 17.24 -16.00
C THR A 75 27.03 16.13 -14.96
N CYS A 76 27.89 16.18 -13.95
CA CYS A 76 27.84 15.33 -12.77
C CYS A 76 27.01 16.03 -11.70
N TYR A 77 26.02 15.32 -11.19
CA TYR A 77 25.16 15.73 -10.09
C TYR A 77 25.54 14.88 -8.89
N THR A 78 25.89 15.49 -7.78
CA THR A 78 26.22 14.79 -6.53
C THR A 78 25.28 15.24 -5.43
N TRP A 79 24.94 14.33 -4.52
CA TRP A 79 24.11 14.63 -3.35
C TRP A 79 24.93 14.39 -2.10
N SER A 80 25.15 15.45 -1.33
CA SER A 80 25.89 15.40 -0.06
C SER A 80 24.97 15.25 1.16
N ASP A 81 23.70 15.61 1.00
CA ASP A 81 22.66 15.51 2.02
C ASP A 81 21.87 14.21 1.88
N ASP A 82 21.08 13.90 2.91
CA ASP A 82 20.21 12.72 2.91
C ASP A 82 19.23 12.74 1.73
N LEU A 83 19.08 11.58 1.08
CA LEU A 83 18.20 11.40 -0.06
C LEU A 83 16.77 11.11 0.41
N ASP A 84 16.13 12.10 1.03
CA ASP A 84 14.81 12.01 1.67
C ASP A 84 13.62 12.18 0.72
N ASN A 85 13.87 12.58 -0.53
CA ASN A 85 12.86 12.91 -1.54
C ASN A 85 13.08 12.15 -2.86
N ILE A 86 13.42 10.86 -2.80
CA ILE A 86 13.57 10.04 -4.02
C ILE A 86 12.19 9.60 -4.54
N GLN A 87 11.91 9.81 -5.83
CA GLN A 87 10.67 9.38 -6.49
C GLN A 87 10.98 8.57 -7.76
N GLU A 88 10.30 7.43 -7.94
CA GLU A 88 10.36 6.60 -9.15
C GLU A 88 9.39 7.10 -10.25
N PHE A 89 9.73 6.82 -11.51
CA PHE A 89 8.89 7.07 -12.71
C PHE A 89 8.54 8.54 -13.00
N ALA A 90 9.43 9.47 -12.67
CA ALA A 90 9.28 10.85 -13.08
C ALA A 90 9.59 11.02 -14.58
N GLN A 91 8.75 11.76 -15.34
CA GLN A 91 9.00 12.06 -16.76
C GLN A 91 10.33 12.82 -16.99
N ASP A 92 10.87 13.47 -15.95
CA ASP A 92 12.15 14.17 -15.89
C ASP A 92 13.23 13.42 -15.07
N GLY A 93 12.99 12.15 -14.73
CA GLY A 93 13.86 11.31 -13.92
C GLY A 93 15.24 11.06 -14.55
N ARG A 94 16.22 10.73 -13.70
CA ARG A 94 17.61 10.44 -14.08
C ARG A 94 18.07 9.16 -13.40
N ASP A 95 19.07 8.52 -13.98
CA ASP A 95 19.73 7.40 -13.33
C ASP A 95 20.51 7.91 -12.12
N LEU A 96 20.20 7.37 -10.94
CA LEU A 96 20.76 7.75 -9.66
C LEU A 96 21.58 6.58 -9.11
N TYR A 97 22.85 6.82 -8.82
CA TYR A 97 23.79 5.85 -8.27
C TYR A 97 23.96 6.13 -6.78
N VAL A 98 23.32 5.32 -5.94
CA VAL A 98 23.27 5.52 -4.48
C VAL A 98 24.39 4.77 -3.80
N ARG A 99 25.22 5.48 -3.02
CA ARG A 99 26.37 4.91 -2.30
C ARG A 99 25.89 4.03 -1.15
N VAL A 100 26.46 2.86 -0.99
CA VAL A 100 26.14 1.90 0.07
C VAL A 100 27.42 1.20 0.55
N PRO A 101 27.55 0.90 1.85
CA PRO A 101 28.68 0.11 2.34
C PRO A 101 28.59 -1.31 1.82
N LEU A 102 29.71 -1.87 1.38
CA LEU A 102 29.75 -3.25 0.88
C LEU A 102 29.26 -4.26 1.94
N SER A 103 29.55 -4.01 3.22
CA SER A 103 29.08 -4.83 4.35
C SER A 103 27.55 -4.89 4.50
N ASP A 104 26.81 -3.89 4.00
CA ASP A 104 25.34 -3.89 4.07
C ASP A 104 24.73 -4.78 2.96
N ILE A 105 25.53 -5.12 1.95
CA ILE A 105 25.16 -5.88 0.74
C ILE A 105 25.70 -7.31 0.84
N GLU A 106 26.97 -7.46 1.19
CA GLU A 106 27.65 -8.74 1.34
C GLU A 106 27.61 -9.19 2.80
N SER A 107 26.53 -9.88 3.18
CA SER A 107 26.38 -10.47 4.52
C SER A 107 27.42 -11.55 4.84
N THR A 108 28.01 -12.15 3.79
CA THR A 108 29.10 -13.13 3.85
C THR A 108 30.00 -12.90 2.64
N SER A 109 31.26 -13.31 2.71
CA SER A 109 32.18 -13.30 1.54
C SER A 109 31.70 -14.17 0.37
N ARG A 110 30.72 -15.04 0.62
CA ARG A 110 30.07 -15.88 -0.38
C ARG A 110 28.85 -15.24 -1.01
N SER A 111 28.39 -14.07 -0.57
CA SER A 111 27.28 -13.39 -1.23
C SER A 111 27.71 -12.88 -2.61
N CYS A 112 26.82 -12.92 -3.61
CA CYS A 112 27.14 -12.51 -4.98
C CYS A 112 27.03 -11.00 -5.21
N GLY A 113 26.84 -10.20 -4.15
CA GLY A 113 26.66 -8.76 -4.24
C GLY A 113 25.33 -8.37 -4.89
N THR A 114 25.36 -7.33 -5.75
CA THR A 114 24.17 -6.79 -6.43
C THR A 114 24.23 -6.94 -7.94
N CYS A 115 23.09 -7.23 -8.55
CA CYS A 115 22.86 -7.07 -9.98
C CYS A 115 21.80 -5.98 -10.20
N GLY A 116 22.26 -4.77 -10.57
CA GLY A 116 21.39 -3.58 -10.62
C GLY A 116 20.83 -3.24 -9.25
N THR A 117 19.50 -3.27 -9.10
CA THR A 117 18.80 -3.05 -7.84
C THR A 117 18.56 -4.34 -7.04
N ASN A 118 18.78 -5.51 -7.64
CA ASN A 118 18.53 -6.78 -6.98
C ASN A 118 19.75 -7.25 -6.20
N LEU A 119 19.57 -7.47 -4.90
CA LEU A 119 20.54 -8.16 -4.06
C LEU A 119 20.52 -9.65 -4.36
N VAL A 120 21.68 -10.27 -4.53
CA VAL A 120 21.81 -11.73 -4.68
C VAL A 120 22.49 -12.32 -3.42
N PRO A 121 21.69 -12.66 -2.38
CA PRO A 121 22.23 -13.19 -1.14
C PRO A 121 22.65 -14.66 -1.31
N TYR A 122 23.59 -15.12 -0.48
CA TYR A 122 23.79 -16.56 -0.27
C TYR A 122 22.46 -17.20 0.18
N PRO A 123 22.04 -18.38 -0.35
CA PRO A 123 22.84 -19.31 -1.16
C PRO A 123 22.77 -19.06 -2.68
N LEU A 124 22.00 -18.10 -3.17
CA LEU A 124 21.84 -17.86 -4.60
C LEU A 124 23.20 -17.56 -5.25
N SER A 125 23.46 -18.17 -6.41
CA SER A 125 24.77 -18.09 -7.08
C SER A 125 24.62 -17.58 -8.52
N THR A 126 25.38 -16.53 -8.85
CA THR A 126 25.51 -16.00 -10.22
C THR A 126 26.72 -16.54 -10.98
N GLY A 127 27.47 -17.49 -10.39
CA GLY A 127 28.69 -18.03 -10.99
C GLY A 127 29.58 -18.77 -9.99
N GLN A 128 30.71 -19.29 -10.46
CA GLN A 128 31.59 -20.15 -9.65
C GLN A 128 32.32 -19.41 -8.50
N SER A 129 32.31 -18.08 -8.50
CA SER A 129 33.04 -17.26 -7.52
C SER A 129 32.22 -16.85 -6.30
N CYS A 130 30.90 -17.10 -6.28
CA CYS A 130 30.02 -16.67 -5.20
C CYS A 130 28.76 -17.56 -5.13
N GLY A 131 28.10 -17.56 -3.98
CA GLY A 131 26.91 -18.34 -3.67
C GLY A 131 27.22 -19.81 -3.42
N ASP A 132 26.18 -20.63 -3.46
CA ASP A 132 26.27 -22.09 -3.38
C ASP A 132 26.09 -22.70 -4.79
N PRO A 133 26.98 -23.61 -5.22
CA PRO A 133 26.85 -24.28 -6.52
C PRO A 133 25.52 -25.02 -6.72
N LEU A 134 24.84 -25.45 -5.66
CA LEU A 134 23.51 -26.07 -5.78
C LEU A 134 22.42 -25.08 -6.19
N TYR A 135 22.69 -23.78 -6.06
CA TYR A 135 21.76 -22.68 -6.33
C TYR A 135 22.24 -21.81 -7.52
N SER A 136 23.11 -22.35 -8.38
CA SER A 136 23.76 -21.65 -9.51
C SER A 136 22.87 -21.49 -10.75
N ALA A 137 21.67 -20.96 -10.56
CA ALA A 137 20.68 -20.73 -11.62
C ALA A 137 20.46 -19.24 -11.90
N PHE A 138 21.40 -18.37 -11.53
CA PHE A 138 21.27 -16.92 -11.71
C PHE A 138 22.36 -16.40 -12.64
N SER A 139 22.03 -15.36 -13.40
CA SER A 139 22.95 -14.68 -14.30
C SER A 139 22.67 -13.18 -14.28
N CYS A 140 23.73 -12.37 -14.19
CA CYS A 140 23.63 -10.92 -14.23
C CYS A 140 24.11 -10.40 -15.59
N ASP A 141 23.27 -9.63 -16.28
CA ASP A 141 23.70 -8.88 -17.45
C ASP A 141 24.38 -7.58 -17.01
N ASN A 142 25.69 -7.51 -17.20
CA ASN A 142 26.52 -6.37 -16.80
C ASN A 142 26.22 -5.08 -17.59
N ILE A 143 25.58 -5.15 -18.75
CA ILE A 143 25.25 -3.98 -19.57
C ILE A 143 23.92 -3.37 -19.13
N THR A 144 22.91 -4.22 -18.96
CA THR A 144 21.55 -3.77 -18.59
C THR A 144 21.33 -3.69 -17.08
N ALA A 145 22.27 -4.22 -16.30
CA ALA A 145 22.16 -4.41 -14.85
C ALA A 145 20.90 -5.22 -14.46
N GLN A 146 20.48 -6.14 -15.32
CA GLN A 146 19.29 -6.95 -15.15
C GLN A 146 19.67 -8.38 -14.69
N LEU A 147 19.00 -8.84 -13.63
CA LEU A 147 19.17 -10.19 -13.10
C LEU A 147 18.23 -11.16 -13.80
N TYR A 148 18.75 -12.35 -14.11
CA TYR A 148 18.03 -13.43 -14.77
C TYR A 148 18.08 -14.71 -13.96
N PHE A 149 17.01 -15.49 -14.04
CA PHE A 149 16.90 -16.85 -13.53
C PHE A 149 16.93 -17.81 -14.72
N GLU A 150 17.90 -18.71 -14.73
CA GLU A 150 18.23 -19.60 -15.85
C GLU A 150 18.23 -21.08 -15.41
N PRO A 151 17.05 -21.65 -15.07
CA PRO A 151 16.94 -23.07 -14.82
C PRO A 151 17.12 -23.81 -16.16
N HIS A 152 18.23 -24.53 -16.33
CA HIS A 152 18.57 -25.24 -17.56
C HIS A 152 18.77 -24.31 -18.78
N MET A 153 17.86 -24.33 -19.76
CA MET A 153 18.00 -23.61 -21.05
C MET A 153 17.04 -22.42 -21.17
N ASP A 154 16.12 -22.26 -20.22
CA ASP A 154 15.15 -21.17 -20.23
C ASP A 154 15.69 -19.98 -19.44
N ARG A 155 15.40 -18.77 -19.90
CA ARG A 155 15.89 -17.53 -19.29
C ARG A 155 14.70 -16.65 -18.90
N TYR A 156 14.55 -16.40 -17.61
CA TYR A 156 13.48 -15.58 -17.05
C TYR A 156 14.05 -14.33 -16.41
N ARG A 157 13.40 -13.19 -16.65
CA ARG A 157 13.79 -11.92 -16.03
C ARG A 157 13.35 -11.91 -14.57
N ILE A 158 14.25 -11.57 -13.66
CA ILE A 158 13.91 -11.39 -12.24
C ILE A 158 13.46 -9.97 -11.97
N THR A 159 12.30 -9.80 -11.34
CA THR A 159 11.74 -8.49 -11.00
C THR A 159 11.97 -8.11 -9.55
N SER A 160 12.10 -9.09 -8.64
CA SER A 160 12.43 -8.84 -7.25
C SER A 160 13.08 -10.06 -6.57
N VAL A 161 13.96 -9.80 -5.59
CA VAL A 161 14.53 -10.80 -4.68
C VAL A 161 14.28 -10.34 -3.24
N ASN A 162 13.67 -11.20 -2.43
CA ASN A 162 13.44 -10.97 -1.01
C ASN A 162 14.20 -12.04 -0.18
N PRO A 163 15.37 -11.69 0.38
CA PRO A 163 16.17 -12.61 1.20
C PRO A 163 15.45 -13.09 2.46
N GLU A 164 14.69 -12.21 3.13
CA GLU A 164 14.01 -12.52 4.41
C GLU A 164 12.88 -13.53 4.22
N ALA A 165 12.07 -13.35 3.16
CA ALA A 165 11.01 -14.27 2.80
C ALA A 165 11.50 -15.50 2.03
N ARG A 166 12.78 -15.53 1.65
CA ARG A 166 13.41 -16.54 0.80
C ARG A 166 12.70 -16.76 -0.53
N THR A 167 12.31 -15.66 -1.16
CA THR A 167 11.55 -15.70 -2.41
C THR A 167 12.08 -14.74 -3.45
N PHE A 168 12.00 -15.10 -4.72
CA PHE A 168 12.22 -14.20 -5.85
C PHE A 168 11.08 -14.31 -6.86
N THR A 169 10.89 -13.27 -7.66
CA THR A 169 9.80 -13.18 -8.64
C THR A 169 10.38 -13.13 -10.04
N ILE A 170 9.84 -13.97 -10.93
CA ILE A 170 10.22 -14.02 -12.34
C ILE A 170 9.09 -13.54 -13.23
N GLN A 171 9.45 -12.91 -14.34
CA GLN A 171 8.54 -12.55 -15.41
C GLN A 171 8.45 -13.69 -16.43
N VAL A 172 7.23 -14.17 -16.70
CA VAL A 172 6.93 -15.24 -17.66
C VAL A 172 6.16 -14.70 -18.87
N ASN A 173 6.24 -15.45 -19.98
CA ASN A 173 5.60 -15.07 -21.24
C ASN A 173 4.06 -15.09 -21.15
N GLU A 174 3.37 -14.32 -21.99
CA GLU A 174 1.91 -14.22 -22.05
C GLU A 174 1.22 -15.57 -22.31
N ARG A 175 1.88 -16.51 -23.00
CA ARG A 175 1.36 -17.87 -23.23
C ARG A 175 1.30 -18.73 -21.98
N PHE A 176 2.00 -18.36 -20.90
CA PHE A 176 1.99 -19.10 -19.64
C PHE A 176 0.64 -18.86 -18.96
N ILE A 177 -0.22 -19.86 -18.84
CA ILE A 177 -1.53 -19.70 -18.23
C ILE A 177 -1.36 -20.00 -16.73
N CYS A 178 -1.82 -19.10 -15.87
CA CYS A 178 -1.68 -19.23 -14.41
C CYS A 178 -2.63 -20.30 -13.82
N MET A 179 -2.68 -21.48 -14.44
CA MET A 179 -3.47 -22.63 -14.02
C MET A 179 -2.59 -23.61 -13.24
N SER A 180 -3.23 -24.42 -12.39
CA SER A 180 -2.57 -25.44 -11.56
C SER A 180 -1.68 -26.39 -12.39
N GLU A 181 -2.04 -26.68 -13.64
CA GLU A 181 -1.34 -27.64 -14.49
C GLU A 181 -0.04 -27.09 -15.09
N ASP A 182 -0.02 -25.82 -15.50
CA ASP A 182 1.20 -25.15 -16.00
C ASP A 182 2.18 -24.85 -14.86
N LEU A 183 1.67 -24.47 -13.69
CA LEU A 183 2.50 -24.33 -12.48
C LEU A 183 3.11 -25.67 -12.05
N LYS A 184 2.40 -26.79 -12.24
CA LYS A 184 2.95 -28.14 -11.99
C LYS A 184 4.05 -28.49 -12.99
N LYS A 185 3.85 -28.23 -14.29
CA LYS A 185 4.89 -28.45 -15.31
C LYS A 185 6.13 -27.61 -15.04
N PHE A 186 5.93 -26.33 -14.72
CA PHE A 186 7.02 -25.43 -14.36
C PHE A 186 7.73 -25.89 -13.08
N SER A 187 6.99 -26.33 -12.07
CA SER A 187 7.59 -26.90 -10.85
C SER A 187 8.38 -28.18 -11.11
N GLN A 188 8.02 -28.98 -12.13
CA GLN A 188 8.81 -30.15 -12.55
C GLN A 188 10.10 -29.74 -13.27
N GLN A 189 10.08 -28.63 -14.03
CA GLN A 189 11.29 -28.09 -14.68
C GLN A 189 12.31 -27.53 -13.69
N LEU A 190 11.87 -27.19 -12.48
CA LEU A 190 12.76 -26.75 -11.41
C LEU A 190 13.51 -27.91 -10.75
N ASP A 191 13.12 -29.18 -10.95
CA ASP A 191 13.81 -30.34 -10.39
C ASP A 191 15.07 -30.65 -11.25
N PRO A 192 16.30 -30.77 -10.70
CA PRO A 192 16.69 -31.00 -9.30
C PRO A 192 17.15 -29.75 -8.52
N TRP A 193 16.87 -28.56 -9.02
CA TRP A 193 17.25 -27.32 -8.35
C TRP A 193 16.48 -27.14 -7.03
N PRO A 194 17.08 -26.48 -6.02
CA PRO A 194 16.47 -26.27 -4.70
C PRO A 194 15.42 -25.14 -4.72
N PHE A 195 14.55 -25.10 -5.72
CA PHE A 195 13.53 -24.07 -5.93
C PHE A 195 12.12 -24.69 -6.02
N ALA A 196 11.14 -24.01 -5.45
CA ALA A 196 9.74 -24.43 -5.46
C ALA A 196 8.81 -23.26 -5.80
N VAL A 197 7.73 -23.54 -6.53
CA VAL A 197 6.75 -22.52 -6.91
C VAL A 197 5.84 -22.21 -5.72
N SER A 198 5.71 -20.93 -5.36
CA SER A 198 4.96 -20.47 -4.17
C SER A 198 3.43 -20.49 -4.31
N SER A 199 2.89 -21.04 -5.41
CA SER A 199 1.46 -21.10 -5.77
C SER A 199 0.76 -19.80 -6.21
N ARG A 200 1.45 -18.66 -6.33
CA ARG A 200 0.87 -17.39 -6.82
C ARG A 200 1.44 -17.00 -8.18
N CYS A 201 0.54 -16.66 -9.06
CA CYS A 201 0.80 -16.29 -10.44
C CYS A 201 -0.02 -15.01 -10.67
N THR A 202 0.67 -13.90 -10.85
CA THR A 202 0.07 -12.55 -10.87
C THR A 202 0.06 -12.04 -12.31
N GLY A 203 -1.13 -11.79 -12.85
CA GLY A 203 -1.31 -11.19 -14.18
C GLY A 203 -2.72 -11.37 -14.71
N GLU A 204 -3.45 -10.27 -14.91
CA GLU A 204 -4.70 -10.27 -15.66
C GLU A 204 -4.51 -9.50 -16.98
N GLN A 205 -5.12 -10.06 -18.03
CA GLN A 205 -5.16 -9.53 -19.39
C GLN A 205 -5.73 -8.10 -19.37
N THR A 206 -4.90 -7.13 -19.74
CA THR A 206 -5.39 -5.81 -20.13
C THR A 206 -5.75 -5.85 -21.62
N ASP A 207 -7.03 -5.75 -21.96
CA ASP A 207 -7.52 -5.48 -23.32
C ASP A 207 -7.21 -4.02 -23.73
N THR A 208 -5.93 -3.65 -23.72
CA THR A 208 -5.44 -2.37 -24.25
C THR A 208 -4.21 -2.64 -25.11
N PRO A 209 -4.24 -2.33 -26.41
CA PRO A 209 -3.08 -2.51 -27.28
C PRO A 209 -2.02 -1.46 -26.91
N GLY A 210 -0.94 -1.89 -26.26
CA GLY A 210 0.25 -1.06 -26.03
C GLY A 210 0.95 -1.17 -24.66
N SER A 211 0.42 -1.91 -23.69
CA SER A 211 1.14 -2.19 -22.42
C SER A 211 1.66 -3.62 -22.39
N VAL A 212 2.99 -3.78 -22.43
CA VAL A 212 3.67 -5.06 -22.27
C VAL A 212 3.74 -5.41 -20.78
N GLY A 213 2.60 -5.81 -20.20
CA GLY A 213 2.52 -6.33 -18.83
C GLY A 213 2.69 -7.85 -18.82
N GLY A 214 3.93 -8.33 -18.67
CA GLY A 214 4.20 -9.77 -18.57
C GLY A 214 3.67 -10.36 -17.25
N LYS A 215 3.15 -11.59 -17.30
CA LYS A 215 2.72 -12.36 -16.11
C LYS A 215 3.92 -12.63 -15.20
N GLU A 216 3.70 -12.72 -13.90
CA GLU A 216 4.76 -12.97 -12.92
C GLU A 216 4.51 -14.23 -12.08
N VAL A 217 5.58 -14.93 -11.72
CA VAL A 217 5.55 -16.14 -10.89
C VAL A 217 6.52 -15.99 -9.72
N LYS A 218 6.03 -16.25 -8.51
CA LYS A 218 6.84 -16.20 -7.29
C LYS A 218 7.44 -17.58 -6.97
N ILE A 219 8.75 -17.63 -6.81
CA ILE A 219 9.55 -18.82 -6.52
C ILE A 219 10.17 -18.69 -5.12
N VAL A 220 10.17 -19.78 -4.37
CA VAL A 220 10.80 -19.94 -3.06
C VAL A 220 12.04 -20.81 -3.21
N TRP A 221 13.12 -20.53 -2.49
CA TRP A 221 14.27 -21.43 -2.41
C TRP A 221 14.33 -22.18 -1.08
N ASN A 222 14.86 -23.40 -1.13
CA ASN A 222 14.94 -24.29 0.02
C ASN A 222 16.04 -23.87 1.00
N ASP A 223 16.00 -24.45 2.20
CA ASP A 223 17.00 -24.24 3.25
C ASP A 223 18.40 -24.70 2.80
N PRO A 224 19.43 -23.82 2.85
CA PRO A 224 20.79 -24.22 2.54
C PRO A 224 21.33 -25.14 3.64
N LYS A 225 22.06 -26.17 3.18
CA LYS A 225 22.85 -27.06 4.05
C LYS A 225 24.22 -26.42 4.29
N GLU A 226 25.00 -27.04 5.18
CA GLU A 226 26.37 -26.64 5.46
C GLU A 226 27.19 -26.51 4.15
N PRO A 227 27.78 -25.35 3.88
CA PRO A 227 28.45 -25.09 2.60
C PRO A 227 29.72 -25.92 2.45
N LEU A 228 30.01 -26.31 1.21
CA LEU A 228 31.29 -26.93 0.87
C LEU A 228 32.43 -25.93 1.03
N CYS A 229 33.59 -26.38 1.52
CA CYS A 229 34.78 -25.54 1.67
C CYS A 229 36.01 -26.29 1.19
N ASN A 230 36.98 -25.57 0.63
CA ASN A 230 38.31 -26.09 0.30
C ASN A 230 39.35 -25.63 1.32
N SER A 231 39.13 -24.49 1.97
CA SER A 231 40.00 -23.93 3.00
C SER A 231 39.20 -23.35 4.16
N SER A 232 39.86 -23.15 5.31
CA SER A 232 39.24 -22.50 6.47
C SER A 232 38.84 -21.04 6.19
N LYS A 233 39.40 -20.39 5.17
CA LYS A 233 39.01 -19.03 4.75
C LYS A 233 37.69 -19.01 4.00
N ASP A 234 37.19 -20.17 3.58
CA ASP A 234 35.93 -20.24 2.85
C ASP A 234 34.73 -20.32 3.81
N CYS A 235 34.98 -20.42 5.13
CA CYS A 235 33.99 -20.54 6.20
C CYS A 235 33.95 -19.26 7.03
N ASP A 236 33.47 -18.17 6.44
CA ASP A 236 33.39 -16.86 7.10
C ASP A 236 32.23 -16.70 8.09
N TRP A 237 31.65 -17.82 8.54
CA TRP A 237 30.61 -17.82 9.56
C TRP A 237 31.23 -17.95 10.95
N PRO A 238 30.76 -17.16 11.94
CA PRO A 238 31.19 -17.32 13.32
C PRO A 238 30.97 -18.74 13.81
N HIS A 239 31.97 -19.32 14.47
CA HIS A 239 31.94 -20.69 14.98
C HIS A 239 31.78 -21.77 13.90
N ALA A 240 32.25 -21.53 12.68
CA ALA A 240 32.30 -22.53 11.61
C ALA A 240 33.74 -22.81 11.16
N THR A 241 34.12 -24.08 11.10
CA THR A 241 35.45 -24.52 10.68
C THR A 241 35.34 -25.47 9.50
N CYS A 242 36.24 -25.33 8.51
CA CYS A 242 36.28 -26.23 7.36
C CYS A 242 36.80 -27.61 7.76
N ASN A 243 35.92 -28.61 7.79
CA ASN A 243 36.21 -29.97 8.26
C ASN A 243 35.70 -31.03 7.27
N SER A 244 36.35 -32.18 7.23
CA SER A 244 35.91 -33.32 6.41
C SER A 244 34.64 -33.94 6.97
N SER A 245 33.58 -33.96 6.14
CA SER A 245 32.32 -34.64 6.46
C SER A 245 32.46 -36.16 6.28
N SER A 246 31.54 -36.92 6.87
CA SER A 246 31.49 -38.40 6.82
C SER A 246 31.45 -38.99 5.40
N ASN A 247 31.06 -38.18 4.41
CA ASN A 247 30.96 -38.57 3.00
C ASN A 247 32.20 -38.21 2.16
N GLY A 248 33.30 -37.78 2.78
CA GLY A 248 34.56 -37.44 2.09
C GLY A 248 34.61 -36.05 1.45
N THR A 249 33.56 -35.22 1.62
CA THR A 249 33.54 -33.81 1.20
C THR A 249 33.83 -32.88 2.38
N THR A 250 34.65 -31.87 2.16
CA THR A 250 34.95 -30.83 3.16
C THR A 250 33.84 -29.78 3.20
N LYS A 251 33.34 -29.49 4.40
CA LYS A 251 32.23 -28.57 4.66
C LYS A 251 32.55 -27.63 5.81
N CYS A 252 31.92 -26.46 5.83
CA CYS A 252 31.93 -25.57 6.98
C CYS A 252 31.04 -26.15 8.08
N LEU A 253 31.64 -26.86 9.03
CA LEU A 253 30.92 -27.47 10.16
C LEU A 253 30.97 -26.53 11.36
N CYS A 254 29.89 -26.48 12.13
CA CYS A 254 29.85 -25.69 13.36
C CYS A 254 30.77 -26.29 14.43
N ASP A 255 31.40 -25.42 15.21
CA ASP A 255 32.26 -25.79 16.32
C ASP A 255 31.47 -26.47 17.45
N SER A 256 32.17 -27.16 18.35
CA SER A 256 31.55 -27.90 19.46
C SER A 256 30.64 -27.00 20.31
N GLY A 257 29.38 -27.42 20.49
CA GLY A 257 28.37 -26.65 21.22
C GLY A 257 27.50 -25.74 20.34
N PHE A 258 27.76 -25.68 19.04
CA PHE A 258 26.97 -24.93 18.06
C PHE A 258 26.33 -25.88 17.03
N SER A 259 25.19 -25.48 16.49
CA SER A 259 24.47 -26.18 15.42
C SER A 259 24.15 -25.24 14.28
N TRP A 260 24.22 -25.73 13.04
CA TRP A 260 23.90 -24.93 11.85
C TRP A 260 22.43 -24.53 11.84
N ASN A 261 22.18 -23.23 11.79
CA ASN A 261 20.85 -22.66 11.64
C ASN A 261 20.67 -22.22 10.18
N SER A 262 19.94 -23.02 9.40
CA SER A 262 19.66 -22.73 7.99
C SER A 262 18.81 -21.48 7.77
N SER A 263 18.04 -21.03 8.77
CA SER A 263 17.22 -19.82 8.64
C SER A 263 18.06 -18.54 8.72
N ASN A 264 19.06 -18.53 9.61
CA ASN A 264 19.96 -17.38 9.77
C ASN A 264 21.31 -17.58 9.06
N VAL A 265 21.47 -18.67 8.31
CA VAL A 265 22.69 -19.09 7.62
C VAL A 265 23.92 -18.87 8.52
N SER A 266 23.90 -19.45 9.73
CA SER A 266 24.95 -19.26 10.74
C SER A 266 24.94 -20.35 11.80
N CYS A 267 26.07 -20.53 12.49
CA CYS A 267 26.17 -21.44 13.63
C CYS A 267 25.62 -20.77 14.90
N SER A 268 24.61 -21.38 15.52
CA SER A 268 23.97 -20.89 16.75
C SER A 268 24.22 -21.86 17.92
N PRO A 269 24.31 -21.39 19.19
CA PRO A 269 24.50 -22.27 20.34
C PRO A 269 23.37 -23.32 20.41
N ALA A 270 23.74 -24.59 20.59
CA ALA A 270 22.77 -25.66 20.74
C ALA A 270 22.02 -25.46 22.06
N GLY A 271 20.70 -25.24 22.00
CA GLY A 271 19.87 -25.10 23.19
C GLY A 271 19.99 -26.33 24.09
N VAL A 272 20.32 -26.12 25.37
CA VAL A 272 20.37 -27.17 26.40
C VAL A 272 18.97 -27.76 26.55
N GLY A 273 18.74 -28.91 25.94
CA GLY A 273 17.50 -29.67 26.10
C GLY A 273 17.39 -30.20 27.53
N ASN A 274 16.42 -29.70 28.29
CA ASN A 274 16.02 -30.30 29.55
C ASN A 274 15.45 -31.71 29.29
N ASN A 275 16.16 -32.71 29.77
CA ASN A 275 15.70 -34.08 29.92
C ASN A 275 14.48 -34.15 30.85
N VAL A 276 13.34 -34.59 30.34
CA VAL A 276 12.37 -35.38 31.13
C VAL A 276 12.05 -36.63 30.34
N GLY A 277 12.73 -37.72 30.69
CA GLY A 277 12.36 -39.06 30.27
C GLY A 277 11.23 -39.60 31.14
N GLY A 278 10.36 -40.41 30.54
CA GLY A 278 9.33 -41.16 31.26
C GLY A 278 8.42 -41.91 30.29
N GLY A 279 8.70 -43.20 30.07
CA GLY A 279 7.88 -44.07 29.24
C GLY A 279 6.53 -44.45 29.89
N GLY A 280 5.63 -45.00 29.09
CA GLY A 280 4.41 -45.64 29.62
C GLY A 280 3.26 -45.83 28.63
N SER A 281 3.15 -47.06 28.13
CA SER A 281 1.91 -47.84 27.85
C SER A 281 0.75 -47.24 27.03
N LEU A 282 0.40 -47.98 25.96
CA LEU A 282 -0.93 -48.01 25.35
C LEU A 282 -2.01 -48.25 26.41
N GLN A 283 -3.02 -47.37 26.50
CA GLN A 283 -4.31 -47.71 27.07
C GLN A 283 -5.50 -47.18 26.25
N LYS A 284 -6.48 -48.07 26.12
CA LYS A 284 -7.72 -47.99 25.34
C LYS A 284 -8.60 -46.81 25.79
N ARG A 285 -9.18 -46.09 24.81
CA ARG A 285 -10.32 -45.19 25.05
C ARG A 285 -11.60 -45.99 25.33
N GLN A 286 -12.17 -45.81 26.52
CA GLN A 286 -13.53 -46.26 26.86
C GLN A 286 -14.46 -45.04 26.96
N LYS A 287 -15.67 -45.20 26.43
CA LYS A 287 -16.68 -44.16 26.16
C LYS A 287 -17.38 -43.70 27.45
N VAL A 288 -17.71 -42.41 27.53
CA VAL A 288 -18.67 -41.85 28.49
C VAL A 288 -19.89 -41.32 27.73
N LYS A 289 -21.11 -41.65 28.18
CA LYS A 289 -22.38 -41.07 27.71
C LYS A 289 -22.83 -39.98 28.69
N PRO A 290 -23.48 -38.91 28.21
CA PRO A 290 -24.50 -38.22 28.99
C PRO A 290 -25.88 -38.31 28.33
N VAL A 291 -26.87 -38.12 29.19
CA VAL A 291 -28.31 -38.29 29.05
C VAL A 291 -28.95 -37.08 28.35
N TYR A 292 -29.93 -37.35 27.46
CA TYR A 292 -30.73 -36.35 26.75
C TYR A 292 -32.02 -36.03 27.52
N ILE A 293 -32.18 -34.84 28.10
CA ILE A 293 -33.50 -34.31 28.50
C ILE A 293 -33.55 -32.77 28.39
N ILE A 294 -33.27 -32.16 27.23
CA ILE A 294 -33.68 -30.74 26.96
C ILE A 294 -34.13 -30.52 25.50
N ALA A 295 -33.99 -31.50 24.60
CA ALA A 295 -34.35 -31.31 23.18
C ALA A 295 -35.86 -31.16 22.87
N PRO A 296 -36.80 -31.88 23.50
CA PRO A 296 -38.21 -31.84 23.05
C PRO A 296 -38.95 -30.57 23.49
N ALA A 297 -38.55 -29.93 24.60
CA ALA A 297 -39.20 -28.71 25.08
C ALA A 297 -38.89 -27.49 24.21
N VAL A 298 -37.65 -27.39 23.70
CA VAL A 298 -37.21 -26.28 22.83
C VAL A 298 -37.89 -26.36 21.47
N ALA A 299 -38.04 -27.56 20.90
CA ALA A 299 -38.71 -27.74 19.62
C ALA A 299 -40.21 -27.35 19.67
N ALA A 300 -40.91 -27.67 20.77
CA ALA A 300 -42.31 -27.31 20.94
C ALA A 300 -42.52 -25.79 21.05
N ILE A 301 -41.63 -25.08 21.75
CA ILE A 301 -41.67 -23.62 21.87
C ILE A 301 -41.41 -22.96 20.51
N PHE A 302 -40.44 -23.47 19.74
CA PHE A 302 -40.16 -22.95 18.39
C PHE A 302 -41.36 -23.10 17.44
N ILE A 303 -42.07 -24.24 17.49
CA ILE A 303 -43.24 -24.47 16.64
C ILE A 303 -44.40 -23.55 17.04
N LEU A 304 -44.61 -23.31 18.34
CA LEU A 304 -45.67 -22.40 18.81
C LEU A 304 -45.37 -20.93 18.47
N VAL A 305 -44.11 -20.49 18.59
CA VAL A 305 -43.71 -19.12 18.26
C VAL A 305 -43.79 -18.87 16.76
N PHE A 306 -43.25 -19.78 15.94
CA PHE A 306 -43.31 -19.62 14.47
C PHE A 306 -44.72 -19.86 13.92
N GLY A 307 -45.49 -20.78 14.49
CA GLY A 307 -46.90 -20.97 14.15
C GLY A 307 -47.75 -19.75 14.48
N GLY A 308 -47.51 -19.12 15.64
CA GLY A 308 -48.16 -17.87 16.04
C GLY A 308 -47.78 -16.70 15.14
N LEU A 309 -46.51 -16.55 14.78
CA LEU A 309 -46.05 -15.52 13.85
C LEU A 309 -46.61 -15.71 12.44
N PHE A 310 -46.76 -16.95 11.99
CA PHE A 310 -47.38 -17.26 10.70
C PHE A 310 -48.89 -16.96 10.69
N TYR A 311 -49.59 -17.28 11.79
CA TYR A 311 -51.00 -16.96 11.95
C TYR A 311 -51.25 -15.44 11.99
N MET A 312 -50.41 -14.70 12.73
CA MET A 312 -50.47 -13.23 12.80
C MET A 312 -50.15 -12.57 11.43
N ARG A 313 -49.22 -13.13 10.66
CA ARG A 313 -48.94 -12.67 9.28
C ARG A 313 -50.08 -12.94 8.30
N ARG A 314 -50.87 -13.99 8.52
CA ARG A 314 -51.99 -14.33 7.64
C ARG A 314 -53.23 -13.46 7.87
N GLN A 315 -53.38 -12.89 9.06
CA GLN A 315 -54.53 -12.05 9.39
C GLN A 315 -54.33 -10.57 9.01
N HIS A 316 -53.08 -10.13 8.81
CA HIS A 316 -52.73 -8.78 8.36
C HIS A 316 -52.41 -8.75 6.85
N GLY A 317 -53.33 -9.28 6.03
CA GLY A 317 -53.26 -9.16 4.58
C GLY A 317 -53.67 -7.76 4.12
N SER A 318 -52.68 -6.90 3.82
CA SER A 318 -52.87 -5.77 2.91
C SER A 318 -51.53 -5.31 2.32
N ARG A 319 -51.44 -5.44 0.98
CA ARG A 319 -50.43 -4.93 0.05
C ARG A 319 -48.99 -5.45 0.21
N GLU A 320 -48.71 -6.56 -0.47
CA GLU A 320 -47.35 -6.93 -0.90
C GLU A 320 -46.79 -5.88 -1.88
N SER A 321 -45.68 -5.24 -1.50
CA SER A 321 -44.69 -4.71 -2.43
C SER A 321 -43.52 -5.69 -2.48
N THR A 322 -43.35 -6.32 -3.65
CA THR A 322 -42.33 -7.30 -4.01
C THR A 322 -40.89 -6.83 -3.70
N PRO A 323 -40.05 -7.65 -3.03
CA PRO A 323 -38.62 -7.35 -2.81
C PRO A 323 -37.77 -7.46 -4.08
N GLU A 324 -38.24 -8.16 -5.12
CA GLU A 324 -37.50 -8.37 -6.38
C GLU A 324 -37.55 -7.15 -7.33
N ILE A 325 -38.53 -6.25 -7.19
CA ILE A 325 -38.68 -5.08 -8.08
C ILE A 325 -37.70 -3.95 -7.70
N LEU A 326 -37.29 -3.86 -6.44
CA LEU A 326 -36.35 -2.83 -5.99
C LEU A 326 -34.92 -3.12 -6.45
N ASP A 327 -34.51 -4.39 -6.41
CA ASP A 327 -33.18 -4.82 -6.84
C ASP A 327 -33.01 -4.68 -8.36
N PHE A 328 -34.06 -5.00 -9.12
CA PHE A 328 -34.09 -4.80 -10.56
C PHE A 328 -34.06 -3.31 -10.95
N ARG A 329 -34.81 -2.43 -10.26
CA ARG A 329 -34.75 -0.98 -10.51
C ARG A 329 -33.39 -0.39 -10.19
N LEU A 330 -32.69 -0.92 -9.18
CA LEU A 330 -31.36 -0.45 -8.79
C LEU A 330 -30.29 -0.93 -9.79
N TYR A 331 -30.34 -2.19 -10.24
CA TYR A 331 -29.49 -2.70 -11.32
C TYR A 331 -29.70 -1.93 -12.64
N GLU A 332 -30.95 -1.59 -12.96
CA GLU A 332 -31.28 -0.81 -14.15
C GLU A 332 -30.86 0.66 -14.01
N SER A 333 -30.94 1.24 -12.80
CA SER A 333 -30.41 2.59 -12.51
C SER A 333 -28.89 2.65 -12.63
N GLU A 334 -28.18 1.60 -12.18
CA GLU A 334 -26.72 1.47 -12.28
C GLU A 334 -26.28 1.35 -13.74
N LYS A 335 -26.97 0.54 -14.55
CA LYS A 335 -26.69 0.43 -15.99
C LYS A 335 -26.98 1.75 -16.72
N ARG A 336 -28.05 2.45 -16.35
CA ARG A 336 -28.41 3.76 -16.94
C ARG A 336 -27.39 4.84 -16.58
N ILE A 337 -26.94 4.87 -15.33
CA ILE A 337 -25.89 5.77 -14.84
C ILE A 337 -24.55 5.44 -15.51
N LYS A 338 -24.20 4.16 -15.67
CA LYS A 338 -22.98 3.71 -16.34
C LYS A 338 -22.98 4.05 -17.84
N MET A 339 -24.12 3.89 -18.53
CA MET A 339 -24.31 4.35 -19.92
C MET A 339 -24.25 5.88 -20.04
N TRP A 340 -24.75 6.60 -19.04
CA TRP A 340 -24.64 8.05 -18.93
C TRP A 340 -23.20 8.53 -18.63
N MET A 341 -22.39 7.72 -17.94
CA MET A 341 -21.01 8.02 -17.58
C MET A 341 -20.02 7.97 -18.77
N ASP A 342 -20.34 7.21 -19.83
CA ASP A 342 -19.48 6.98 -21.00
C ASP A 342 -19.68 8.03 -22.11
N ALA A 343 -20.82 8.73 -22.14
CA ALA A 343 -21.09 9.79 -23.11
C ALA A 343 -20.65 11.16 -22.54
N CYS A 344 -19.51 11.68 -22.97
CA CYS A 344 -19.00 13.00 -22.55
C CYS A 344 -19.80 14.22 -23.09
N GLN A 345 -21.13 14.12 -23.20
CA GLN A 345 -22.02 15.25 -23.51
C GLN A 345 -23.29 15.12 -22.66
N PHE A 346 -23.49 16.02 -21.69
CA PHE A 346 -24.69 16.05 -20.85
C PHE A 346 -25.88 16.56 -21.68
N GLU A 347 -26.77 15.67 -22.13
CA GLU A 347 -28.06 16.08 -22.70
C GLU A 347 -29.12 16.26 -21.60
N GLU A 348 -30.15 17.08 -21.84
CA GLU A 348 -31.24 17.34 -20.87
C GLU A 348 -31.97 16.07 -20.40
N LYS A 349 -31.93 15.01 -21.21
CA LYS A 349 -32.55 13.71 -20.89
C LYS A 349 -31.83 12.99 -19.75
N ASP A 350 -30.55 13.26 -19.53
CA ASP A 350 -29.75 12.59 -18.52
C ASP A 350 -29.96 13.17 -17.11
N LYS A 351 -30.49 14.39 -17.01
CA LYS A 351 -30.80 15.09 -15.74
C LYS A 351 -31.92 14.42 -14.95
N LYS A 352 -32.73 13.55 -15.58
CA LYS A 352 -33.92 12.92 -14.96
C LYS A 352 -33.63 11.61 -14.21
N GLY A 353 -32.39 11.12 -14.22
CA GLY A 353 -32.01 9.83 -13.62
C GLY A 353 -31.35 9.91 -12.23
N ILE A 354 -31.08 11.11 -11.72
CA ILE A 354 -30.40 11.31 -10.44
C ILE A 354 -31.41 11.81 -9.40
N GLU A 355 -31.43 11.18 -8.23
CA GLU A 355 -32.31 11.61 -7.12
C GLU A 355 -31.86 12.93 -6.45
N VAL A 356 -30.72 13.50 -6.86
CA VAL A 356 -30.15 14.73 -6.31
C VAL A 356 -30.51 15.94 -7.19
N PRO A 357 -30.97 17.05 -6.60
CA PRO A 357 -31.32 18.26 -7.34
C PRO A 357 -30.16 18.87 -8.14
N PHE A 358 -30.47 19.28 -9.38
CA PHE A 358 -29.60 20.11 -10.21
C PHE A 358 -29.88 21.60 -9.93
N PHE A 359 -28.81 22.39 -9.84
CA PHE A 359 -28.88 23.84 -9.70
C PHE A 359 -28.23 24.54 -10.89
N ASP A 360 -28.89 25.58 -11.41
CA ASP A 360 -28.32 26.41 -12.46
C ASP A 360 -27.16 27.26 -11.93
N LEU A 361 -26.11 27.39 -12.76
CA LEU A 361 -24.91 28.17 -12.43
C LEU A 361 -25.24 29.61 -12.00
N GLU A 362 -26.27 30.21 -12.60
CA GLU A 362 -26.70 31.58 -12.29
C GLU A 362 -27.15 31.73 -10.84
N ILE A 363 -27.89 30.75 -10.32
CA ILE A 363 -28.35 30.74 -8.93
C ILE A 363 -27.14 30.65 -7.99
N ILE A 364 -26.16 29.82 -8.33
CA ILE A 364 -24.95 29.63 -7.52
C ILE A 364 -24.08 30.89 -7.55
N LEU A 365 -23.95 31.54 -8.71
CA LEU A 365 -23.22 32.80 -8.83
C LEU A 365 -23.83 33.88 -7.93
N GLN A 366 -25.16 34.03 -7.96
CA GLN A 366 -25.85 34.99 -7.10
C GLN A 366 -25.70 34.63 -5.61
N ALA A 367 -25.90 33.36 -5.25
CA ALA A 367 -25.83 32.90 -3.86
C ALA A 367 -24.42 32.99 -3.25
N THR A 368 -23.38 32.93 -4.08
CA THR A 368 -21.97 33.05 -3.65
C THR A 368 -21.38 34.45 -3.83
N ASN A 369 -22.18 35.41 -4.32
CA ASN A 369 -21.71 36.74 -4.75
C ASN A 369 -20.55 36.64 -5.75
N HIS A 370 -20.76 35.92 -6.84
CA HIS A 370 -19.77 35.63 -7.90
C HIS A 370 -18.46 35.02 -7.38
N PHE A 371 -18.56 34.10 -6.41
CA PHE A 371 -17.41 33.49 -5.75
C PHE A 371 -16.46 34.49 -5.08
N ALA A 372 -17.01 35.53 -4.45
CA ALA A 372 -16.25 36.51 -3.68
C ALA A 372 -15.36 35.82 -2.63
N ASP A 373 -14.14 36.33 -2.46
CA ASP A 373 -13.17 35.74 -1.50
C ASP A 373 -13.65 35.80 -0.05
N GLU A 374 -14.53 36.73 0.30
CA GLU A 374 -15.19 36.84 1.61
C GLU A 374 -16.04 35.60 1.95
N ASN A 375 -16.62 34.97 0.92
CA ASN A 375 -17.42 33.75 1.06
C ASN A 375 -16.57 32.48 1.00
N LYS A 376 -15.25 32.58 0.85
CA LYS A 376 -14.38 31.42 0.72
C LYS A 376 -14.17 30.75 2.06
N LEU A 377 -14.59 29.49 2.17
CA LEU A 377 -14.43 28.67 3.37
C LEU A 377 -13.05 28.00 3.44
N GLY A 378 -12.47 27.67 2.29
CA GLY A 378 -11.17 27.04 2.18
C GLY A 378 -10.80 26.65 0.76
N ARG A 379 -9.62 26.03 0.60
CA ARG A 379 -9.16 25.45 -0.67
C ARG A 379 -8.41 24.15 -0.39
N GLY A 380 -8.94 23.04 -0.92
CA GLY A 380 -8.29 21.72 -0.87
C GLY A 380 -7.64 21.35 -2.21
N GLY A 381 -7.13 20.11 -2.30
CA GLY A 381 -6.59 19.55 -3.55
C GLY A 381 -7.60 19.48 -4.70
N PHE A 382 -8.90 19.49 -4.36
CA PHE A 382 -10.01 19.37 -5.29
C PHE A 382 -10.61 20.70 -5.73
N GLY A 383 -10.15 21.81 -5.17
CA GLY A 383 -10.61 23.16 -5.51
C GLY A 383 -11.09 23.99 -4.31
N PRO A 384 -11.49 25.24 -4.56
CA PRO A 384 -12.03 26.13 -3.54
C PRO A 384 -13.46 25.77 -3.13
N VAL A 385 -13.77 26.00 -1.85
CA VAL A 385 -15.11 25.83 -1.28
C VAL A 385 -15.62 27.20 -0.81
N TYR A 386 -16.86 27.53 -1.16
CA TYR A 386 -17.50 28.79 -0.85
C TYR A 386 -18.77 28.59 -0.02
N LYS A 387 -19.09 29.52 0.86
CA LYS A 387 -20.40 29.66 1.48
C LYS A 387 -21.35 30.29 0.46
N ALA A 388 -22.55 29.74 0.36
CA ALA A 388 -23.63 30.25 -0.45
C ALA A 388 -24.88 30.41 0.41
N THR A 389 -25.62 31.49 0.21
CA THR A 389 -26.90 31.72 0.87
C THR A 389 -27.99 31.70 -0.18
N PHE A 390 -28.80 30.64 -0.20
CA PHE A 390 -29.90 30.49 -1.13
C PHE A 390 -31.12 31.34 -0.72
N PRO A 391 -32.04 31.62 -1.67
CA PRO A 391 -33.30 32.28 -1.36
C PRO A 391 -34.03 31.55 -0.23
N GLY A 392 -34.44 32.29 0.80
CA GLY A 392 -35.01 31.72 2.03
C GLY A 392 -34.02 31.55 3.19
N GLY A 393 -32.75 31.98 3.01
CA GLY A 393 -31.75 32.02 4.08
C GLY A 393 -31.03 30.69 4.33
N GLN A 394 -31.24 29.69 3.47
CA GLN A 394 -30.56 28.41 3.59
C GLN A 394 -29.07 28.56 3.24
N GLU A 395 -28.21 28.21 4.19
CA GLU A 395 -26.76 28.23 3.99
C GLU A 395 -26.25 26.89 3.46
N ILE A 396 -25.41 26.94 2.42
CA ILE A 396 -24.87 25.78 1.69
C ILE A 396 -23.37 26.00 1.46
N ALA A 397 -22.60 24.91 1.43
CA ALA A 397 -21.21 24.92 1.00
C ALA A 397 -21.09 24.48 -0.47
N VAL A 398 -20.48 25.30 -1.32
CA VAL A 398 -20.29 25.05 -2.75
C VAL A 398 -18.83 24.71 -3.00
N LYS A 399 -18.54 23.44 -3.29
CA LYS A 399 -17.22 22.94 -3.71
C LYS A 399 -17.11 23.08 -5.24
N ARG A 400 -16.28 24.02 -5.70
CA ARG A 400 -16.01 24.25 -7.13
C ARG A 400 -14.79 23.45 -7.55
N LEU A 401 -14.97 22.52 -8.48
CA LEU A 401 -13.89 21.64 -8.92
C LEU A 401 -13.01 22.32 -9.98
N LEU A 402 -11.71 22.09 -9.93
CA LEU A 402 -10.76 22.70 -10.87
C LEU A 402 -10.84 22.02 -12.26
N SER A 403 -10.99 22.83 -13.31
CA SER A 403 -10.93 22.39 -14.70
C SER A 403 -9.48 22.13 -15.12
N GLY A 404 -9.08 20.86 -15.29
CA GLY A 404 -7.75 20.56 -15.85
C GLY A 404 -7.12 19.21 -15.47
N SER A 405 -7.69 18.42 -14.56
CA SER A 405 -7.21 17.07 -14.28
C SER A 405 -8.29 16.04 -14.66
N GLY A 406 -7.92 14.97 -15.38
CA GLY A 406 -8.82 13.84 -15.63
C GLY A 406 -9.35 13.20 -14.34
N GLN A 407 -8.64 13.41 -13.23
CA GLN A 407 -9.00 12.97 -11.88
C GLN A 407 -10.25 13.68 -11.32
N GLY A 408 -10.34 15.00 -11.44
CA GLY A 408 -11.45 15.77 -10.84
C GLY A 408 -12.82 15.44 -11.44
N LEU A 409 -12.87 14.95 -12.68
CA LEU A 409 -14.11 14.48 -13.30
C LEU A 409 -14.57 13.13 -12.72
N GLU A 410 -13.65 12.21 -12.47
CA GLU A 410 -13.96 10.90 -11.89
C GLU A 410 -14.43 11.04 -10.44
N GLU A 411 -13.78 11.92 -9.67
CA GLU A 411 -14.17 12.24 -8.29
C GLU A 411 -15.53 12.94 -8.22
N PHE A 412 -15.81 13.87 -9.15
CA PHE A 412 -17.14 14.46 -9.28
C PHE A 412 -18.21 13.39 -9.51
N LYS A 413 -17.96 12.49 -10.47
CA LYS A 413 -18.88 11.38 -10.77
C LYS A 413 -19.08 10.49 -9.54
N ASN A 414 -18.00 10.17 -8.82
CA ASN A 414 -18.08 9.37 -7.60
C ASN A 414 -18.91 10.07 -6.52
N GLU A 415 -18.67 11.35 -6.22
CA GLU A 415 -19.43 12.08 -5.19
C GLU A 415 -20.92 12.18 -5.54
N VAL A 416 -21.27 12.50 -6.79
CA VAL A 416 -22.67 12.55 -7.24
C VAL A 416 -23.33 11.17 -7.15
N VAL A 417 -22.66 10.09 -7.54
CA VAL A 417 -23.27 8.75 -7.55
C VAL A 417 -23.34 8.13 -6.16
N LEU A 418 -22.33 8.35 -5.33
CA LEU A 418 -22.20 7.76 -4.00
C LEU A 418 -22.98 8.54 -2.95
N ILE A 419 -22.68 9.83 -2.79
CA ILE A 419 -23.23 10.63 -1.68
C ILE A 419 -24.73 10.85 -1.87
N ALA A 420 -25.22 10.91 -3.12
CA ALA A 420 -26.65 10.91 -3.42
C ALA A 420 -27.45 9.83 -2.68
N LYS A 421 -26.83 8.66 -2.52
CA LYS A 421 -27.46 7.45 -1.96
C LYS A 421 -27.21 7.31 -0.46
N LEU A 422 -26.37 8.16 0.13
CA LEU A 422 -25.96 8.08 1.53
C LEU A 422 -26.71 9.10 2.36
N GLN A 423 -27.47 8.62 3.33
CA GLN A 423 -28.19 9.45 4.28
C GLN A 423 -27.96 8.91 5.69
N HIS A 424 -27.15 9.65 6.45
CA HIS A 424 -26.82 9.28 7.82
C HIS A 424 -26.43 10.54 8.61
N ARG A 425 -26.76 10.57 9.91
CA ARG A 425 -26.50 11.75 10.77
C ARG A 425 -25.01 12.12 10.85
N ASN A 426 -24.12 11.15 10.70
CA ASN A 426 -22.67 11.34 10.74
C ASN A 426 -22.00 11.35 9.36
N LEU A 427 -22.75 11.59 8.29
CA LEU A 427 -22.22 11.82 6.94
C LEU A 427 -22.72 13.18 6.43
N VAL A 428 -21.87 13.91 5.70
CA VAL A 428 -22.26 15.19 5.11
C VAL A 428 -23.24 14.96 3.98
N LYS A 429 -24.36 15.67 4.02
CA LYS A 429 -25.41 15.59 3.00
C LYS A 429 -25.04 16.38 1.76
N LEU A 430 -25.04 15.72 0.60
CA LEU A 430 -25.07 16.38 -0.70
C LEU A 430 -26.50 16.92 -0.95
N VAL A 431 -26.60 18.24 -1.08
CA VAL A 431 -27.85 18.96 -1.35
C VAL A 431 -28.12 19.04 -2.85
N GLY A 432 -27.07 19.14 -3.66
CA GLY A 432 -27.21 19.35 -5.09
C GLY A 432 -25.90 19.30 -5.86
N TYR A 433 -26.02 19.43 -7.17
CA TYR A 433 -24.86 19.60 -8.05
C TYR A 433 -25.15 20.61 -9.17
N CYS A 434 -24.09 21.14 -9.78
CA CYS A 434 -24.17 21.99 -10.96
C CYS A 434 -23.11 21.58 -11.97
N VAL A 435 -23.51 21.50 -13.24
CA VAL A 435 -22.62 21.27 -14.39
C VAL A 435 -23.03 22.23 -15.50
N LYS A 436 -22.10 23.09 -15.93
CA LYS A 436 -22.32 23.99 -17.08
C LYS A 436 -20.99 24.24 -17.81
N GLY A 437 -20.86 23.72 -19.02
CA GLY A 437 -19.59 23.72 -19.75
C GLY A 437 -18.50 23.00 -18.94
N ASP A 438 -17.40 23.68 -18.66
CA ASP A 438 -16.31 23.13 -17.86
C ASP A 438 -16.54 23.22 -16.34
N GLU A 439 -17.48 24.06 -15.90
CA GLU A 439 -17.79 24.26 -14.48
C GLU A 439 -18.53 23.05 -13.90
N LYS A 440 -17.95 22.48 -12.83
CA LYS A 440 -18.51 21.35 -12.08
C LYS A 440 -18.48 21.70 -10.60
N MET A 441 -19.64 21.65 -9.95
CA MET A 441 -19.80 22.08 -8.56
C MET A 441 -20.68 21.12 -7.79
N LEU A 442 -20.34 20.93 -6.51
CA LEU A 442 -21.09 20.12 -5.56
C LEU A 442 -21.56 20.99 -4.41
N LEU A 443 -22.83 20.85 -4.04
CA LEU A 443 -23.50 21.65 -3.05
C LEU A 443 -23.78 20.78 -1.83
N TYR A 444 -23.18 21.13 -0.70
CA TYR A 444 -23.25 20.42 0.56
C TYR A 444 -24.00 21.23 1.61
N GLU A 445 -24.56 20.58 2.62
CA GLU A 445 -24.99 21.30 3.83
C GLU A 445 -23.81 22.10 4.42
N TYR A 446 -24.11 23.31 4.91
CA TYR A 446 -23.08 24.15 5.51
C TYR A 446 -22.71 23.65 6.91
N MET A 447 -21.41 23.57 7.20
CA MET A 447 -20.85 23.09 8.46
C MET A 447 -20.20 24.26 9.19
N PRO A 448 -20.86 24.91 10.17
CA PRO A 448 -20.42 26.16 10.78
C PRO A 448 -19.12 26.00 11.57
N ASN A 449 -18.91 24.82 12.18
CA ASN A 449 -17.71 24.52 12.94
C ASN A 449 -16.57 23.98 12.06
N LYS A 450 -16.66 24.03 10.72
CA LYS A 450 -15.58 23.64 9.82
C LYS A 450 -15.11 22.19 10.07
N SER A 451 -13.85 21.89 9.79
CA SER A 451 -13.23 20.58 9.93
C SER A 451 -12.62 20.36 11.32
N LEU A 452 -12.54 19.11 11.73
CA LEU A 452 -12.04 18.68 13.04
C LEU A 452 -10.56 19.05 13.26
N ASP A 453 -9.73 18.99 12.22
CA ASP A 453 -8.32 19.41 12.27
C ASP A 453 -8.15 20.89 12.68
N SER A 454 -9.11 21.75 12.32
CA SER A 454 -9.12 23.17 12.69
C SER A 454 -9.34 23.43 14.17
N PHE A 455 -9.86 22.44 14.90
CA PHE A 455 -9.95 22.47 16.35
C PHE A 455 -8.77 21.76 17.02
N ILE A 456 -8.46 20.54 16.60
CA ILE A 456 -7.46 19.69 17.27
C ILE A 456 -6.07 20.33 17.23
N PHE A 457 -5.70 20.95 16.10
CA PHE A 457 -4.34 21.47 15.89
C PHE A 457 -4.20 22.97 16.14
N ASP A 458 -5.27 23.64 16.59
CA ASP A 458 -5.22 25.03 17.02
C ASP A 458 -5.11 25.11 18.54
N GLN A 459 -4.06 25.77 19.03
CA GLN A 459 -3.73 25.83 20.46
C GLN A 459 -4.88 26.40 21.31
N THR A 460 -5.71 27.28 20.75
CA THR A 460 -6.80 27.95 21.45
C THR A 460 -8.10 27.15 21.34
N ARG A 461 -8.43 26.65 20.15
CA ARG A 461 -9.68 25.92 19.88
C ARG A 461 -9.64 24.49 20.42
N CYS A 462 -8.45 23.89 20.54
CA CYS A 462 -8.29 22.54 21.09
C CYS A 462 -8.78 22.43 22.55
N SER A 463 -8.75 23.54 23.29
CA SER A 463 -9.28 23.63 24.66
C SER A 463 -10.81 23.56 24.73
N LEU A 464 -11.52 23.89 23.64
CA LEU A 464 -12.99 23.79 23.54
C LEU A 464 -13.44 22.33 23.38
N LEU A 465 -12.56 21.44 22.94
CA LEU A 465 -12.82 20.02 22.84
C LEU A 465 -12.51 19.34 24.18
N THR A 466 -13.48 19.34 25.09
CA THR A 466 -13.41 18.50 26.30
C THR A 466 -13.34 17.03 25.93
N TRP A 467 -12.92 16.17 26.87
CA TRP A 467 -12.86 14.74 26.61
C TRP A 467 -14.21 14.15 26.20
N GLU A 468 -15.30 14.63 26.79
CA GLU A 468 -16.66 14.21 26.48
C GLU A 468 -17.00 14.52 25.02
N ILE A 469 -16.68 15.73 24.55
CA ILE A 469 -16.90 16.12 23.15
C ILE A 469 -16.01 15.29 22.22
N ARG A 470 -14.75 15.07 22.57
CA ARG A 470 -13.82 14.20 21.80
C ARG A 470 -14.35 12.78 21.67
N PHE A 471 -14.87 12.22 22.77
CA PHE A 471 -15.45 10.89 22.78
C PHE A 471 -16.69 10.80 21.90
N GLU A 472 -17.61 11.77 21.98
CA GLU A 472 -18.77 11.84 21.10
C GLU A 472 -18.38 12.00 19.62
N ILE A 473 -17.30 12.74 19.34
CA ILE A 473 -16.74 12.84 17.98
C ILE A 473 -16.23 11.47 17.50
N ILE A 474 -15.44 10.76 18.31
CA ILE A 474 -14.94 9.41 17.97
C ILE A 474 -16.12 8.46 17.71
N LEU A 475 -17.12 8.48 18.60
CA LEU A 475 -18.31 7.64 18.50
C LEU A 475 -19.14 7.97 17.26
N GLY A 476 -19.32 9.25 16.93
CA GLY A 476 -20.03 9.68 15.73
C GLY A 476 -19.31 9.27 14.44
N ILE A 477 -17.98 9.42 14.37
CA ILE A 477 -17.18 8.91 13.24
C ILE A 477 -17.34 7.40 13.11
N THR A 478 -17.27 6.66 14.22
CA THR A 478 -17.44 5.20 14.24
C THR A 478 -18.80 4.79 13.68
N ARG A 479 -19.89 5.48 14.09
CA ARG A 479 -21.24 5.24 13.55
C ARG A 479 -21.31 5.51 12.04
N GLY A 480 -20.71 6.61 11.58
CA GLY A 480 -20.62 6.93 10.16
C GLY A 480 -19.90 5.85 9.35
N MET A 481 -18.79 5.33 9.86
CA MET A 481 -18.05 4.24 9.21
C MET A 481 -18.79 2.92 9.22
N LEU A 482 -19.42 2.56 10.35
CA LEU A 482 -20.24 1.35 10.44
C LEU A 482 -21.35 1.35 9.39
N TYR A 483 -21.99 2.51 9.22
CA TYR A 483 -22.98 2.70 8.18
C TYR A 483 -22.39 2.49 6.78
N LEU A 484 -21.24 3.06 6.45
CA LEU A 484 -20.60 2.89 5.15
C LEU A 484 -20.21 1.42 4.86
N HIS A 485 -19.75 0.69 5.88
CA HIS A 485 -19.15 -0.64 5.70
C HIS A 485 -20.17 -1.79 5.82
N GLN A 486 -21.21 -1.62 6.65
CA GLN A 486 -22.12 -2.71 7.05
C GLN A 486 -23.61 -2.37 6.89
N ASP A 487 -24.06 -1.20 7.38
CA ASP A 487 -25.51 -0.92 7.46
C ASP A 487 -26.09 -0.33 6.16
N SER A 488 -25.24 0.24 5.30
CA SER A 488 -25.63 0.65 3.96
C SER A 488 -25.89 -0.59 3.08
N ARG A 489 -26.89 -0.49 2.21
CA ARG A 489 -27.19 -1.51 1.20
C ARG A 489 -25.97 -1.83 0.32
N LEU A 490 -25.14 -0.83 0.08
CA LEU A 490 -23.89 -0.95 -0.65
C LEU A 490 -22.73 -0.78 0.33
N ARG A 491 -21.77 -1.70 0.31
CA ARG A 491 -20.54 -1.54 1.09
C ARG A 491 -19.67 -0.49 0.40
N ILE A 492 -19.28 0.55 1.11
CA ILE A 492 -18.53 1.69 0.56
C ILE A 492 -17.24 1.85 1.33
N ILE A 493 -16.11 1.84 0.63
CA ILE A 493 -14.79 2.10 1.21
C ILE A 493 -14.42 3.55 0.91
N HIS A 494 -14.14 4.36 1.93
CA HIS A 494 -13.90 5.80 1.78
C HIS A 494 -12.53 6.12 1.19
N ARG A 495 -11.47 5.42 1.61
CA ARG A 495 -10.06 5.55 1.16
C ARG A 495 -9.32 6.86 1.46
N ASP A 496 -9.99 7.85 2.06
CA ASP A 496 -9.36 9.13 2.44
C ASP A 496 -9.95 9.70 3.74
N LEU A 497 -10.16 8.83 4.72
CA LEU A 497 -10.61 9.25 6.04
C LEU A 497 -9.46 9.93 6.79
N LYS A 498 -9.65 11.19 7.20
CA LYS A 498 -8.67 12.02 7.92
C LYS A 498 -9.39 13.13 8.70
N THR A 499 -8.70 13.78 9.62
CA THR A 499 -9.28 14.84 10.46
C THR A 499 -9.79 16.05 9.67
N SER A 500 -9.18 16.39 8.53
CA SER A 500 -9.69 17.45 7.64
C SER A 500 -10.94 17.07 6.84
N ASN A 501 -11.26 15.77 6.74
CA ASN A 501 -12.47 15.25 6.08
C ASN A 501 -13.61 14.95 7.07
N VAL A 502 -13.42 15.22 8.36
CA VAL A 502 -14.48 15.19 9.38
C VAL A 502 -14.92 16.62 9.67
N LEU A 503 -16.14 16.98 9.26
CA LEU A 503 -16.73 18.29 9.52
C LEU A 503 -17.59 18.27 10.78
N LEU A 504 -17.78 19.43 11.41
CA LEU A 504 -18.55 19.61 12.63
C LEU A 504 -19.74 20.53 12.36
N ASP A 505 -20.93 20.07 12.74
CA ASP A 505 -22.15 20.89 12.69
C ASP A 505 -22.25 21.83 13.90
N GLU A 506 -23.38 22.56 14.02
CA GLU A 506 -23.61 23.56 15.08
C GLU A 506 -23.48 22.96 16.48
N GLU A 507 -23.90 21.70 16.66
CA GLU A 507 -23.84 20.96 17.92
C GLU A 507 -22.53 20.18 18.14
N MET A 508 -21.49 20.43 17.33
CA MET A 508 -20.22 19.68 17.36
C MET A 508 -20.38 18.17 17.04
N THR A 509 -21.46 17.78 16.35
CA THR A 509 -21.62 16.41 15.86
C THR A 509 -20.71 16.22 14.63
N PRO A 510 -19.92 15.12 14.57
CA PRO A 510 -19.05 14.86 13.44
C PRO A 510 -19.83 14.34 12.23
N LYS A 511 -19.46 14.81 11.05
CA LYS A 511 -19.92 14.30 9.75
C LYS A 511 -18.76 14.04 8.81
N ILE A 512 -18.67 12.82 8.31
CA ILE A 512 -17.63 12.42 7.34
C ILE A 512 -17.98 13.00 5.97
N SER A 513 -16.98 13.54 5.29
CA SER A 513 -17.10 14.25 4.01
C SER A 513 -16.03 13.79 3.00
N ASP A 514 -16.12 14.28 1.77
CA ASP A 514 -15.12 14.09 0.70
C ASP A 514 -15.01 12.64 0.18
N PHE A 515 -16.08 12.18 -0.48
CA PHE A 515 -16.18 10.83 -1.05
C PHE A 515 -15.63 10.70 -2.48
N GLY A 516 -14.85 11.67 -2.98
CA GLY A 516 -14.29 11.63 -4.34
C GLY A 516 -13.49 10.37 -4.64
N LEU A 517 -12.79 9.84 -3.63
CA LEU A 517 -11.97 8.62 -3.75
C LEU A 517 -12.70 7.33 -3.37
N ALA A 518 -13.94 7.44 -2.89
CA ALA A 518 -14.68 6.32 -2.34
C ALA A 518 -15.07 5.29 -3.42
N ARG A 519 -15.21 4.03 -3.01
CA ARG A 519 -15.46 2.89 -3.90
C ARG A 519 -16.56 2.00 -3.37
N ILE A 520 -17.47 1.59 -4.25
CA ILE A 520 -18.52 0.60 -3.97
C ILE A 520 -17.92 -0.80 -4.09
N PHE A 521 -18.16 -1.62 -3.09
CA PHE A 521 -17.94 -3.06 -3.12
C PHE A 521 -19.28 -3.75 -3.37
N GLU A 522 -19.29 -4.69 -4.30
CA GLU A 522 -20.41 -5.62 -4.42
C GLU A 522 -20.50 -6.49 -3.17
N ALA A 523 -21.69 -6.97 -2.80
CA ALA A 523 -21.95 -7.59 -1.50
C ALA A 523 -21.01 -8.76 -1.12
N LYS A 524 -20.42 -9.45 -2.11
CA LYS A 524 -19.46 -10.56 -1.91
C LYS A 524 -18.00 -10.10 -1.85
N GLN A 525 -17.69 -8.90 -2.32
CA GLN A 525 -16.35 -8.37 -2.36
C GLN A 525 -15.93 -7.86 -0.98
N THR A 526 -14.78 -8.33 -0.50
CA THR A 526 -14.21 -7.98 0.80
C THR A 526 -12.93 -7.16 0.67
N GLU A 527 -12.29 -7.20 -0.50
CA GLU A 527 -11.05 -6.51 -0.81
C GLU A 527 -11.01 -6.15 -2.31
N ALA A 528 -10.30 -5.07 -2.64
CA ALA A 528 -10.03 -4.65 -4.00
C ALA A 528 -8.59 -4.13 -4.10
N SER A 529 -8.03 -4.10 -5.30
CA SER A 529 -6.73 -3.47 -5.57
C SER A 529 -6.88 -2.34 -6.58
N THR A 530 -5.94 -1.39 -6.54
CA THR A 530 -5.84 -0.33 -7.54
C THR A 530 -4.39 -0.04 -7.88
N GLN A 531 -4.12 0.14 -9.17
CA GLN A 531 -2.79 0.58 -9.64
C GLN A 531 -2.52 2.06 -9.32
N ARG A 532 -3.59 2.81 -9.03
CA ARG A 532 -3.52 4.24 -8.74
C ARG A 532 -3.75 4.44 -7.25
N VAL A 533 -2.68 4.32 -6.47
CA VAL A 533 -2.68 4.61 -5.04
C VAL A 533 -2.87 6.11 -4.84
N ILE A 534 -4.03 6.49 -4.31
CA ILE A 534 -4.45 7.88 -4.08
C ILE A 534 -5.08 7.99 -2.70
N GLY A 535 -4.71 9.03 -1.96
CA GLY A 535 -5.13 9.23 -0.57
C GLY A 535 -4.10 10.07 0.17
N THR A 536 -4.37 10.34 1.45
CA THR A 536 -3.50 11.20 2.25
C THR A 536 -2.42 10.39 2.99
N TYR A 537 -1.16 10.69 2.70
CA TYR A 537 -0.01 10.09 3.41
C TYR A 537 -0.13 10.32 4.93
N GLY A 538 0.24 9.30 5.71
CA GLY A 538 0.07 9.26 7.17
C GLY A 538 -1.27 8.68 7.64
N TYR A 539 -2.30 8.67 6.80
CA TYR A 539 -3.59 8.02 7.09
C TYR A 539 -3.79 6.73 6.29
N MET A 540 -3.08 6.56 5.17
CA MET A 540 -3.19 5.36 4.34
C MET A 540 -2.70 4.12 5.05
N SER A 541 -3.44 3.02 4.89
CA SER A 541 -3.04 1.75 5.45
C SER A 541 -1.85 1.15 4.69
N PRO A 542 -1.10 0.24 5.34
CA PRO A 542 0.10 -0.35 4.78
C PRO A 542 -0.03 -1.01 3.42
N GLU A 543 -0.96 -1.95 3.37
CA GLU A 543 -1.30 -2.76 2.22
C GLU A 543 -1.83 -1.88 1.08
N TYR A 544 -2.47 -0.76 1.42
CA TYR A 544 -2.96 0.19 0.44
C TYR A 544 -1.85 1.05 -0.15
N ALA A 545 -0.95 1.58 0.69
CA ALA A 545 0.15 2.42 0.25
C ALA A 545 1.19 1.64 -0.58
N LEU A 546 1.45 0.38 -0.23
CA LEU A 546 2.49 -0.43 -0.84
C LEU A 546 2.00 -1.20 -2.07
N ASP A 547 0.87 -1.89 -1.93
CA ASP A 547 0.40 -2.87 -2.92
C ASP A 547 -0.91 -2.43 -3.60
N GLY A 548 -1.46 -1.27 -3.20
CA GLY A 548 -2.73 -0.76 -3.70
C GLY A 548 -3.96 -1.55 -3.23
N PHE A 549 -3.81 -2.47 -2.25
CA PHE A 549 -4.93 -3.22 -1.69
C PHE A 549 -5.72 -2.36 -0.71
N PHE A 550 -7.01 -2.20 -0.96
CA PHE A 550 -7.91 -1.51 -0.05
C PHE A 550 -9.12 -2.36 0.31
N SER A 551 -9.56 -2.19 1.54
CA SER A 551 -10.78 -2.78 2.07
C SER A 551 -11.34 -1.87 3.15
N PHE A 552 -12.44 -2.29 3.78
CA PHE A 552 -12.94 -1.61 4.97
C PHE A 552 -11.92 -1.58 6.11
N LYS A 553 -10.95 -2.52 6.15
CA LYS A 553 -9.85 -2.51 7.13
C LYS A 553 -8.87 -1.38 6.89
N SER A 554 -8.71 -0.96 5.64
CA SER A 554 -7.87 0.19 5.30
C SER A 554 -8.45 1.48 5.88
N ASP A 555 -9.77 1.67 5.80
CA ASP A 555 -10.46 2.78 6.47
C ASP A 555 -10.37 2.68 8.01
N VAL A 556 -10.42 1.46 8.58
CA VAL A 556 -10.23 1.24 10.03
C VAL A 556 -8.83 1.66 10.49
N PHE A 557 -7.79 1.42 9.67
CA PHE A 557 -6.45 1.93 9.96
C PHE A 557 -6.44 3.46 9.98
N SER A 558 -6.99 4.11 8.95
CA SER A 558 -7.10 5.57 8.88
C SER A 558 -7.88 6.15 10.07
N PHE A 559 -8.94 5.48 10.50
CA PHE A 559 -9.69 5.83 11.70
C PHE A 559 -8.84 5.75 12.97
N GLY A 560 -8.01 4.71 13.12
CA GLY A 560 -7.08 4.61 14.24
C GLY A 560 -6.13 5.81 14.32
N VAL A 561 -5.63 6.29 13.18
CA VAL A 561 -4.83 7.51 13.10
C VAL A 561 -5.64 8.73 13.56
N VAL A 562 -6.87 8.89 13.08
CA VAL A 562 -7.77 9.98 13.49
C VAL A 562 -8.04 9.96 15.01
N VAL A 563 -8.27 8.78 15.60
CA VAL A 563 -8.46 8.64 17.05
C VAL A 563 -7.21 9.09 17.81
N LEU A 564 -6.01 8.74 17.36
CA LEU A 564 -4.77 9.19 18.00
C LEU A 564 -4.60 10.71 17.92
N GLU A 565 -4.95 11.33 16.80
CA GLU A 565 -4.94 12.80 16.68
C GLU A 565 -5.94 13.46 17.62
N ILE A 566 -7.16 12.90 17.74
CA ILE A 566 -8.20 13.37 18.67
C ILE A 566 -7.73 13.24 20.12
N VAL A 567 -7.14 12.11 20.51
CA VAL A 567 -6.71 11.89 21.89
C VAL A 567 -5.49 12.74 22.24
N SER A 568 -4.50 12.79 21.35
CA SER A 568 -3.23 13.49 21.61
C SER A 568 -3.33 15.02 21.44
N GLY A 569 -4.25 15.50 20.60
CA GLY A 569 -4.25 16.90 20.18
C GLY A 569 -3.11 17.25 19.22
N ARG A 570 -2.44 16.26 18.59
CA ARG A 570 -1.24 16.49 17.78
C ARG A 570 -1.33 15.86 16.39
N ARG A 571 -0.66 16.46 15.41
CA ARG A 571 -0.63 15.99 14.01
C ARG A 571 0.24 14.75 13.85
N ASN A 572 -0.24 13.77 13.10
CA ASN A 572 0.53 12.56 12.78
C ASN A 572 1.83 12.80 11.98
N THR A 573 1.98 13.96 11.33
CA THR A 573 3.08 14.32 10.40
C THR A 573 4.18 15.21 10.99
N CYS A 574 4.15 15.51 12.30
CA CYS A 574 5.18 16.33 12.95
C CYS A 574 6.27 15.49 13.64
N PHE A 575 7.54 15.87 13.46
CA PHE A 575 8.66 15.36 14.25
C PHE A 575 8.57 15.87 15.70
N TYR A 576 8.46 14.95 16.68
CA TYR A 576 8.50 15.33 18.09
C TYR A 576 9.93 15.27 18.62
N HIS A 577 10.39 16.38 19.21
CA HIS A 577 11.76 16.55 19.70
C HIS A 577 12.03 15.92 21.07
N SER A 578 11.19 14.99 21.53
CA SER A 578 11.42 14.25 22.78
C SER A 578 11.57 12.76 22.48
N GLU A 579 12.82 12.28 22.56
CA GLU A 579 13.21 10.85 22.57
C GLU A 579 13.04 10.04 21.27
N GLY A 580 13.42 10.62 20.11
CA GLY A 580 13.78 9.81 18.93
C GLY A 580 12.62 9.16 18.16
N THR A 581 11.35 9.48 18.46
CA THR A 581 10.20 8.97 17.72
C THR A 581 9.78 9.91 16.57
N LEU A 582 9.77 9.38 15.34
CA LEU A 582 9.56 10.14 14.09
C LEU A 582 8.10 10.50 13.78
N SER A 583 7.11 9.85 14.43
CA SER A 583 5.68 10.14 14.26
C SER A 583 4.86 9.77 15.50
N LEU A 584 3.64 10.32 15.60
CA LEU A 584 2.69 9.98 16.68
C LEU A 584 2.36 8.47 16.71
N LEU A 585 2.31 7.85 15.54
CA LEU A 585 2.07 6.41 15.38
C LEU A 585 3.24 5.61 15.97
N THR A 586 4.47 6.03 15.68
CA THR A 586 5.69 5.38 16.20
C THR A 586 5.80 5.49 17.72
N HIS A 587 5.35 6.60 18.31
CA HIS A 587 5.41 6.81 19.76
C HIS A 587 4.43 5.94 20.57
N HIS A 588 3.24 5.68 20.04
CA HIS A 588 2.19 4.97 20.78
C HIS A 588 2.13 3.45 20.51
N TRP A 589 2.80 2.95 19.47
CA TRP A 589 2.81 1.53 19.09
C TRP A 589 4.12 0.78 19.39
N THR A 590 5.13 1.44 19.97
CA THR A 590 6.27 0.81 20.66
C THR A 590 5.93 0.58 22.12
#